data_AF-A0A074YEV3-F1
#
_entry.id   AF-A0A074YEV3-F1
#
_cell.length_a   1.000
_cell.length_b   1.000
_cell.length_c   1.000
_cell.angle_alpha   90.00
_cell.angle_beta   90.00
_cell.angle_gamma   90.00
#
_symmetry.space_group_name_H-M   'P 1'
#
loop_
_entity.id
_entity.type
_entity.pdbx_description
1 polymer ?
#
loop_
_entity_poly.entity_id
_entity_poly.type
_entity_poly.pdbx_seq_one_letter_code
_entity_poly.pdbx_strand_id
1 'polypeptide(L)'
;MHFFALTSAIFVAVASPVLAAFATVQNNCAEPVWITITNTTFQPVQYQIATNGTYTQWRVGTGNAYGLSKTSAYFSTSTPKFTLGFSDSPQDSLLYWSVINANGDPFAGEAWRISLSDPACTPNPLTGYDGGKIHACGVANNLTVTLC
;
A
#
# COMPACT_ATOMS: atom_id res chain seq x y z
N MET A 1 -65.30 -6.29 11.47
CA MET A 1 -63.91 -6.29 11.97
C MET A 1 -63.03 -6.81 10.86
N HIS A 2 -62.23 -5.97 10.20
CA HIS A 2 -61.33 -6.37 9.12
C HIS A 2 -59.90 -6.44 9.65
N PHE A 3 -59.31 -7.63 9.60
CA PHE A 3 -57.92 -7.89 9.95
C PHE A 3 -57.03 -7.62 8.73
N PHE A 4 -56.15 -6.62 8.83
CA PHE A 4 -55.07 -6.43 7.86
C PHE A 4 -53.87 -7.27 8.31
N ALA A 5 -53.54 -8.30 7.53
CA ALA A 5 -52.32 -9.07 7.70
C ALA A 5 -51.16 -8.33 7.00
N LEU A 6 -50.19 -7.85 7.78
CA LEU A 6 -48.94 -7.28 7.29
C LEU A 6 -47.92 -8.43 7.11
N THR A 7 -47.59 -8.77 5.87
CA THR A 7 -46.49 -9.68 5.53
C THR A 7 -45.16 -8.93 5.64
N SER A 8 -44.39 -9.21 6.68
CA SER A 8 -43.01 -8.73 6.84
C SER A 8 -42.08 -9.49 5.89
N ALA A 9 -41.55 -8.81 4.87
CA ALA A 9 -40.48 -9.35 4.03
C ALA A 9 -39.13 -9.20 4.76
N ILE A 10 -38.47 -10.32 5.02
CA ILE A 10 -37.12 -10.37 5.61
C ILE A 10 -36.11 -10.17 4.47
N PHE A 11 -35.45 -9.01 4.43
CA PHE A 11 -34.30 -8.79 3.56
C PHE A 11 -33.06 -9.47 4.17
N VAL A 12 -32.61 -10.57 3.55
CA VAL A 12 -31.31 -11.16 3.89
C VAL A 12 -30.24 -10.31 3.22
N ALA A 13 -29.56 -9.48 4.01
CA ALA A 13 -28.36 -8.78 3.56
C ALA A 13 -27.24 -9.82 3.38
N VAL A 14 -26.86 -10.10 2.13
CA VAL A 14 -25.65 -10.85 1.80
C VAL A 14 -24.44 -9.99 2.18
N ALA A 15 -23.76 -10.35 3.27
CA ALA A 15 -22.47 -9.78 3.61
C ALA A 15 -21.45 -10.28 2.59
N SER A 16 -21.04 -9.42 1.65
CA SER A 16 -19.91 -9.73 0.77
C SER A 16 -18.65 -9.90 1.61
N PRO A 17 -17.86 -10.98 1.43
CA PRO A 17 -16.59 -11.11 2.10
C PRO A 17 -15.68 -9.96 1.66
N VAL A 18 -15.20 -9.15 2.60
CA VAL A 18 -14.11 -8.21 2.35
C VAL A 18 -12.89 -9.07 2.01
N LEU A 19 -12.48 -9.07 0.74
CA LEU A 19 -11.24 -9.71 0.33
C LEU A 19 -10.08 -8.99 1.03
N ALA A 20 -9.36 -9.74 1.85
CA ALA A 20 -8.15 -9.32 2.52
C ALA A 20 -7.06 -8.94 1.51
N ALA A 21 -6.80 -7.65 1.32
CA ALA A 21 -5.64 -7.19 0.58
C ALA A 21 -4.53 -6.74 1.53
N PHE A 22 -3.28 -7.01 1.18
CA PHE A 22 -2.12 -6.65 1.99
C PHE A 22 -1.23 -5.63 1.28
N ALA A 23 -0.54 -4.82 2.07
CA ALA A 23 0.59 -4.02 1.63
C ALA A 23 1.86 -4.53 2.34
N THR A 24 2.87 -4.88 1.56
CA THR A 24 4.07 -5.58 2.02
C THR A 24 5.33 -4.89 1.53
N VAL A 25 6.35 -4.84 2.38
CA VAL A 25 7.72 -4.42 2.04
C VAL A 25 8.68 -5.54 2.43
N GLN A 26 9.42 -6.06 1.45
CA GLN A 26 10.48 -7.04 1.61
C GLN A 26 11.82 -6.34 1.47
N ASN A 27 12.68 -6.52 2.47
CA ASN A 27 14.03 -5.97 2.45
C ASN A 27 15.02 -7.12 2.26
N ASN A 28 15.55 -7.33 1.05
CA ASN A 28 16.69 -8.24 0.83
C ASN A 28 18.01 -7.48 0.59
N CYS A 29 18.04 -6.19 0.97
CA CYS A 29 19.28 -5.43 1.03
C CYS A 29 20.19 -6.00 2.11
N ALA A 30 21.51 -5.84 1.94
CA ALA A 30 22.49 -6.27 2.94
C ALA A 30 22.31 -5.55 4.29
N GLU A 31 21.77 -4.34 4.26
CA GLU A 31 21.52 -3.50 5.42
C GLU A 31 20.02 -3.40 5.75
N PRO A 32 19.67 -3.16 7.03
CA PRO A 32 18.30 -2.87 7.40
C PRO A 32 17.76 -1.58 6.75
N VAL A 33 16.45 -1.53 6.53
CA VAL A 33 15.74 -0.37 5.96
C VAL A 33 14.75 0.17 6.98
N TRP A 34 14.63 1.49 7.06
CA TRP A 34 13.61 2.15 7.86
C TRP A 34 12.35 2.36 7.03
N ILE A 35 11.20 2.03 7.62
CA ILE A 35 9.89 2.30 7.05
C ILE A 35 9.13 3.26 7.95
N THR A 36 8.55 4.28 7.33
CA THR A 36 7.65 5.26 7.92
C THR A 36 6.27 5.02 7.35
N ILE A 37 5.34 4.55 8.18
CA ILE A 37 3.94 4.41 7.79
C ILE A 37 3.24 5.72 8.09
N THR A 38 2.47 6.24 7.14
CA THR A 38 1.46 7.27 7.38
C THR A 38 0.11 6.76 6.89
N ASN A 39 -0.95 7.09 7.62
CA ASN A 39 -2.34 6.80 7.26
C ASN A 39 -3.21 8.04 7.47
N THR A 40 -4.53 7.90 7.38
CA THR A 40 -5.51 8.99 7.54
C THR A 40 -5.43 9.76 8.87
N THR A 41 -4.77 9.22 9.89
CA THR A 41 -4.57 9.90 11.17
C THR A 41 -3.38 10.86 11.16
N PHE A 42 -2.57 10.83 10.10
CA PHE A 42 -1.35 11.64 9.94
C PHE A 42 -0.34 11.51 11.08
N GLN A 43 -0.41 10.44 11.87
CA GLN A 43 0.56 10.12 12.91
C GLN A 43 1.54 9.07 12.38
N PRO A 44 2.77 9.47 12.00
CA PRO A 44 3.71 8.54 11.40
C PRO A 44 4.27 7.57 12.44
N VAL A 45 4.31 6.29 12.09
CA VAL A 45 4.97 5.25 12.89
C VAL A 45 6.18 4.74 12.12
N GLN A 46 7.32 4.63 12.81
CA GLN A 46 8.57 4.16 12.22
C GLN A 46 9.09 2.91 12.89
N TYR A 47 9.62 1.99 12.09
CA TYR A 47 10.35 0.81 12.56
C TYR A 47 11.34 0.38 11.48
N GLN A 48 12.25 -0.49 11.90
CA GLN A 48 13.29 -1.03 11.07
C GLN A 48 12.85 -2.39 10.52
N ILE A 49 12.98 -2.58 9.22
CA ILE A 49 12.88 -3.87 8.55
C ILE A 49 14.31 -4.43 8.49
N ALA A 50 14.58 -5.47 9.26
CA ALA A 50 15.88 -6.13 9.27
C ALA A 50 16.27 -6.65 7.87
N THR A 51 17.55 -6.96 7.68
CA THR A 51 18.06 -7.67 6.50
C THR A 51 17.30 -8.98 6.29
N ASN A 52 16.84 -9.24 5.07
CA ASN A 52 15.92 -10.34 4.71
C ASN A 52 14.58 -10.33 5.47
N GLY A 53 14.23 -9.19 6.08
CA GLY A 53 13.02 -8.98 6.84
C GLY A 53 11.84 -8.62 5.94
N THR A 54 10.63 -8.74 6.49
CA THR A 54 9.40 -8.36 5.82
C THR A 54 8.52 -7.56 6.77
N TYR A 55 7.94 -6.48 6.26
CA TYR A 55 6.80 -5.82 6.88
C TYR A 55 5.54 -6.09 6.06
N THR A 56 4.43 -6.41 6.72
CA THR A 56 3.13 -6.62 6.08
C THR A 56 2.02 -6.05 6.97
N GLN A 57 1.07 -5.36 6.36
CA GLN A 57 -0.19 -5.00 7.02
C GLN A 57 -1.39 -5.21 6.09
N TRP A 58 -2.57 -5.25 6.70
CA TRP A 58 -3.84 -5.15 6.00
C TRP A 58 -3.96 -3.79 5.32
N ARG A 59 -4.26 -3.81 4.03
CA ARG A 59 -4.55 -2.62 3.26
C ARG A 59 -6.04 -2.31 3.43
N VAL A 60 -6.33 -1.15 4.02
CA VAL A 60 -7.69 -0.67 4.29
C VAL A 60 -7.74 0.85 4.15
N GLY A 61 -8.77 1.35 3.48
CA GLY A 61 -9.08 2.77 3.39
C GLY A 61 -8.14 3.57 2.48
N THR A 62 -8.26 4.88 2.56
CA THR A 62 -7.57 5.83 1.68
C THR A 62 -6.42 6.54 2.40
N GLY A 63 -5.52 7.19 1.64
CA GLY A 63 -4.46 8.03 2.21
C GLY A 63 -3.36 7.28 2.96
N ASN A 64 -3.09 6.04 2.60
CA ASN A 64 -2.00 5.26 3.16
C ASN A 64 -0.69 5.54 2.42
N ALA A 65 0.43 5.54 3.13
CA ALA A 65 1.74 5.69 2.52
C ALA A 65 2.84 4.95 3.28
N TYR A 66 3.81 4.44 2.53
CA TYR A 66 5.10 3.98 3.03
C TYR A 66 6.21 4.88 2.55
N GLY A 67 6.91 5.49 3.49
CA GLY A 67 8.21 6.10 3.29
C GLY A 67 9.31 5.10 3.61
N LEU A 68 10.28 4.91 2.72
CA LEU A 68 11.43 4.03 2.95
C LEU A 68 12.73 4.85 2.86
N SER A 69 13.66 4.58 3.79
CA SER A 69 14.97 5.23 3.87
C SER A 69 16.01 4.31 4.50
N LYS A 70 17.30 4.59 4.30
CA LYS A 70 18.40 3.88 4.96
C LYS A 70 18.68 4.39 6.40
N THR A 71 17.88 5.32 6.90
CA THR A 71 18.03 5.98 8.21
C THR A 71 16.67 6.27 8.85
N SER A 72 16.60 6.34 10.18
CA SER A 72 15.41 6.71 10.95
C SER A 72 15.05 8.20 10.85
N ALA A 73 15.93 9.02 10.28
CA ALA A 73 15.72 10.45 10.10
C ALA A 73 14.81 10.78 8.90
N TYR A 74 13.72 10.02 8.69
CA TYR A 74 12.87 10.13 7.49
C TYR A 74 12.43 11.56 7.19
N PHE A 75 12.02 12.35 8.19
CA PHE A 75 11.54 13.72 7.98
C PHE A 75 12.63 14.76 7.73
N SER A 76 13.91 14.40 7.80
CA SER A 76 15.00 15.32 7.47
C SER A 76 14.94 15.75 5.99
N THR A 77 15.29 17.00 5.71
CA THR A 77 15.42 17.52 4.34
C THR A 77 16.62 16.92 3.61
N SER A 78 17.62 16.39 4.32
CA SER A 78 18.79 15.76 3.72
C SER A 78 18.65 14.25 3.48
N THR A 79 17.56 13.63 3.93
CA THR A 79 17.36 12.18 3.79
C THR A 79 16.67 11.86 2.45
N PRO A 80 17.31 11.05 1.57
CA PRO A 80 16.65 10.47 0.40
C PRO A 80 15.49 9.56 0.81
N LYS A 81 14.38 9.64 0.09
CA LYS A 81 13.13 8.97 0.43
C LYS A 81 12.55 8.28 -0.79
N PHE A 82 12.19 7.02 -0.64
CA PHE A 82 11.22 6.35 -1.49
C PHE A 82 9.86 6.51 -0.84
N THR A 83 8.84 6.96 -1.58
CA THR A 83 7.48 7.12 -1.04
C THR A 83 6.48 6.43 -1.94
N LEU A 84 5.83 5.40 -1.41
CA LEU A 84 4.71 4.70 -2.03
C LEU A 84 3.42 5.16 -1.37
N GLY A 85 2.57 5.88 -2.11
CA GLY A 85 1.21 6.20 -1.70
C GLY A 85 0.24 5.17 -2.25
N PHE A 86 -0.77 4.79 -1.46
CA PHE A 86 -1.82 3.88 -1.91
C PHE A 86 -3.16 4.13 -1.21
N SER A 87 -4.26 3.78 -1.87
CA SER A 87 -5.62 3.98 -1.39
C SER A 87 -6.58 2.95 -1.95
N ASP A 88 -7.49 2.50 -1.10
CA ASP A 88 -8.56 1.57 -1.44
C ASP A 88 -9.80 2.41 -1.61
N SER A 89 -10.25 2.56 -2.85
CA SER A 89 -11.42 3.34 -3.17
C SER A 89 -12.68 2.48 -2.99
N PRO A 90 -13.52 2.78 -1.99
CA PRO A 90 -14.78 2.05 -1.80
C PRO A 90 -15.80 2.37 -2.90
N GLN A 91 -15.62 3.44 -3.68
CA GLN A 91 -16.58 3.88 -4.70
C GLN A 91 -16.53 3.04 -5.98
N ASP A 92 -15.34 2.64 -6.41
CA ASP A 92 -15.10 1.92 -7.68
C ASP A 92 -14.39 0.58 -7.49
N SER A 93 -14.13 0.18 -6.23
CA SER A 93 -13.45 -1.07 -5.89
C SER A 93 -12.05 -1.19 -6.52
N LEU A 94 -11.34 -0.07 -6.63
CA LEU A 94 -9.97 0.00 -7.13
C LEU A 94 -8.96 0.32 -6.01
N LEU A 95 -7.80 -0.32 -6.12
CA LEU A 95 -6.55 0.11 -5.51
C LEU A 95 -5.94 1.19 -6.40
N TYR A 96 -5.75 2.39 -5.87
CA TYR A 96 -4.91 3.43 -6.45
C TYR A 96 -3.55 3.44 -5.77
N TRP A 97 -2.47 3.58 -6.53
CA TRP A 97 -1.14 3.71 -5.97
C TRP A 97 -0.20 4.53 -6.85
N SER A 98 0.82 5.12 -6.26
CA SER A 98 1.88 5.84 -6.96
C SER A 98 3.17 5.77 -6.17
N VAL A 99 4.29 5.90 -6.88
CA VAL A 99 5.61 5.94 -6.25
C VAL A 99 6.36 7.18 -6.70
N ILE A 100 7.00 7.84 -5.74
CA ILE A 100 7.92 8.96 -5.98
C ILE A 100 9.19 8.74 -5.17
N ASN A 101 10.22 9.50 -5.54
CA ASN A 101 11.30 9.80 -4.63
C ASN A 101 11.27 11.27 -4.23
N ALA A 102 11.78 11.57 -3.04
CA ALA A 102 11.98 12.92 -2.56
C ALA A 102 13.38 13.04 -1.97
N ASN A 103 14.06 14.14 -2.29
CA ASN A 103 15.43 14.43 -1.84
C ASN A 103 16.46 13.35 -2.28
N GLY A 104 16.16 12.63 -3.36
CA GLY A 104 16.98 11.55 -3.92
C GLY A 104 16.37 10.15 -3.73
N ASP A 105 16.93 9.17 -4.43
CA ASP A 105 16.58 7.74 -4.28
C ASP A 105 17.47 7.08 -3.22
N PRO A 106 16.92 6.58 -2.10
CA PRO A 106 17.69 5.88 -1.06
C PRO A 106 18.24 4.51 -1.50
N PHE A 107 17.76 3.98 -2.63
CA PHE A 107 18.16 2.69 -3.21
C PHE A 107 18.87 2.88 -4.56
N ALA A 108 19.43 4.06 -4.82
CA ALA A 108 20.17 4.33 -6.05
C ALA A 108 21.32 3.32 -6.25
N GLY A 109 21.31 2.61 -7.38
CA GLY A 109 22.27 1.55 -7.67
C GLY A 109 21.88 0.16 -7.15
N GLU A 110 20.80 0.06 -6.38
CA GLU A 110 20.18 -1.20 -5.97
C GLU A 110 18.90 -1.44 -6.80
N ALA A 111 18.54 -2.71 -7.02
CA ALA A 111 17.29 -3.04 -7.67
C ALA A 111 16.12 -2.88 -6.69
N TRP A 112 14.98 -2.42 -7.17
CA TRP A 112 13.73 -2.52 -6.44
C TRP A 112 12.58 -2.73 -7.41
N ARG A 113 11.47 -3.26 -6.90
CA ARG A 113 10.24 -3.43 -7.68
C ARG A 113 8.99 -3.27 -6.83
N ILE A 114 7.93 -2.78 -7.44
CA ILE A 114 6.57 -2.84 -6.92
C ILE A 114 5.82 -3.86 -7.76
N SER A 115 5.17 -4.84 -7.12
CA SER A 115 4.38 -5.88 -7.78
C SER A 115 2.99 -5.97 -7.18
N LEU A 116 2.04 -6.38 -8.01
CA LEU A 116 0.66 -6.67 -7.63
C LEU A 116 0.41 -8.17 -7.77
N SER A 117 -0.48 -8.73 -6.95
CA SER A 117 -0.80 -10.17 -7.03
C SER A 117 -1.46 -10.58 -8.34
N ASP A 118 -2.23 -9.70 -8.97
CA ASP A 118 -2.84 -9.93 -10.28
C ASP A 118 -1.87 -9.50 -11.40
N PRO A 119 -1.43 -10.43 -12.25
CA PRO A 119 -0.51 -10.13 -13.35
C PRO A 119 -1.13 -9.26 -14.44
N ALA A 120 -2.46 -9.09 -14.50
CA ALA A 120 -3.12 -8.21 -15.46
C ALA A 120 -2.99 -6.72 -15.08
N CYS A 121 -2.65 -6.40 -13.83
CA CYS A 121 -2.40 -5.03 -13.41
C CYS A 121 -1.22 -4.44 -14.19
N THR A 122 -1.32 -3.17 -14.60
CA THR A 122 -0.22 -2.47 -15.27
C THR A 122 0.07 -1.16 -14.53
N PRO A 123 1.33 -0.87 -14.19
CA PRO A 123 2.53 -1.70 -14.35
C PRO A 123 2.61 -2.83 -13.30
N ASN A 124 3.11 -4.00 -13.71
CA ASN A 124 3.41 -5.11 -12.80
C ASN A 124 4.52 -6.02 -13.40
N PRO A 125 5.79 -5.93 -12.95
CA PRO A 125 6.28 -5.03 -11.92
C PRO A 125 6.52 -3.60 -12.44
N LEU A 126 6.53 -2.62 -11.53
CA LEU A 126 7.18 -1.33 -11.74
C LEU A 126 8.58 -1.39 -11.12
N THR A 127 9.62 -1.12 -11.90
CA THR A 127 11.04 -1.23 -11.49
C THR A 127 11.79 0.10 -11.54
N GLY A 128 11.07 1.22 -11.63
CA GLY A 128 11.64 2.55 -11.70
C GLY A 128 10.60 3.61 -11.42
N TYR A 129 11.03 4.80 -11.01
CA TYR A 129 10.12 5.92 -10.79
C TYR A 129 9.56 6.42 -12.13
N ASP A 130 8.27 6.72 -12.15
CA ASP A 130 7.55 7.20 -13.33
C ASP A 130 6.97 8.61 -13.14
N GLY A 131 7.61 9.40 -12.27
CA GLY A 131 7.21 10.77 -11.98
C GLY A 131 5.98 10.91 -11.10
N GLY A 132 5.61 9.86 -10.34
CA GLY A 132 4.45 9.89 -9.46
C GLY A 132 3.13 9.64 -10.19
N LYS A 133 3.18 8.92 -11.33
CA LYS A 133 1.97 8.54 -12.04
C LYS A 133 1.09 7.69 -11.13
N ILE A 134 -0.22 7.96 -11.17
CA ILE A 134 -1.21 7.17 -10.44
C ILE A 134 -1.57 5.96 -11.29
N HIS A 135 -1.48 4.79 -10.68
CA HIS A 135 -1.88 3.50 -11.23
C HIS A 135 -3.12 3.00 -10.51
N ALA A 136 -3.90 2.16 -11.19
CA ALA A 136 -5.09 1.56 -10.65
C ALA A 136 -5.12 0.07 -10.94
N CYS A 137 -5.58 -0.73 -9.98
CA CYS A 137 -5.95 -2.13 -10.21
C CYS A 137 -7.08 -2.57 -9.28
N GLY A 138 -7.63 -3.77 -9.44
CA GLY A 138 -8.70 -4.27 -8.56
C GLY A 138 -8.30 -4.26 -7.08
N VAL A 139 -9.22 -3.85 -6.20
CA VAL A 139 -8.93 -3.67 -4.76
C VAL A 139 -8.57 -4.97 -4.03
N ALA A 140 -8.79 -6.14 -4.61
CA ALA A 140 -8.37 -7.42 -4.01
C ALA A 140 -6.84 -7.67 -4.09
N ASN A 141 -6.09 -6.79 -4.74
CA ASN A 141 -4.67 -7.02 -5.00
C ASN A 141 -3.75 -6.81 -3.80
N ASN A 142 -2.84 -7.74 -3.57
CA ASN A 142 -1.71 -7.49 -2.69
C ASN A 142 -0.71 -6.56 -3.39
N LEU A 143 -0.23 -5.54 -2.68
CA LEU A 143 0.77 -4.58 -3.13
C LEU A 143 2.09 -4.91 -2.43
N THR A 144 3.13 -5.27 -3.18
CA THR A 144 4.42 -5.66 -2.60
C THR A 144 5.55 -4.82 -3.16
N VAL A 145 6.33 -4.20 -2.27
CA VAL A 145 7.64 -3.61 -2.56
C VAL A 145 8.71 -4.64 -2.24
N THR A 146 9.58 -4.96 -3.19
CA THR A 146 10.80 -5.72 -2.93
C THR A 146 11.99 -4.80 -3.15
N LEU A 147 12.82 -4.64 -2.11
CA LEU A 147 14.06 -3.87 -2.14
C LEU A 147 15.24 -4.83 -2.17
N CYS A 148 16.20 -4.57 -3.06
CA CYS A 148 17.39 -5.39 -3.28
C CYS A 148 17.05 -6.90 -3.32
#